data_AF-A0A3L7PY13-F1
#
_entry.id   AF-A0A3L7PY13-F1
#
_cell.length_a   1.000
_cell.length_b   1.000
_cell.length_c   1.000
_cell.angle_alpha   90.00
_cell.angle_beta   90.00
_cell.angle_gamma   90.00
#
_symmetry.space_group_name_H-M   'P 1'
#
loop_
_entity.id
_entity.type
_entity.pdbx_description
1 polymer ?
#
loop_
_entity_poly.entity_id
_entity_poly.type
_entity_poly.pdbx_seq_one_letter_code
_entity_poly.pdbx_strand_id
1 'polypeptide(L)'
;MIVPFLALSRERGEALLQAIPGFLDWGHTAAYTMAALFVIVFGCASTAFEIRDRQVWSVVTKPISHGGWLLGKWIGTLALGLSLVVGGGLLLAAGTAYLASQKPTDERDARDVRDTVLVGRVGFRPEFEMLPPERLREIIDQTIEGDSVLKADIANGTADDAQTRRSIAVAKQREYLDQQRRIAPGESREFVFHGLAGIVAQKRGISLRYKLHGGGDDEHQKFPAMFQYTTGGGAGMWELREWTPGEAYTLDIDPKFVDEQGDLKVRIFSAGWDEEKKTPVASSVTIFVQDDSLEVMANESTFTGNLVSAIIVDGCKLAFLAALAVAAGSLLSFPIAVLLTFGVFSMATLTPFLATSIKYYAPDEKSGIIIWAFQVVVLAIARTVEFLLRGFAARSPSDSLAQGRAITWSTLFDTVVGIGLGWTGGVLLIGWLGIRRKEIAVYSGQG
;
A
#
# COMPACT_ATOMS: atom_id res chain seq x y z
N MET A 1 21.63 -2.28 -9.90
CA MET A 1 21.72 -3.59 -9.21
C MET A 1 22.70 -3.61 -8.02
N ILE A 2 23.36 -2.49 -7.67
CA ILE A 2 24.37 -2.42 -6.59
C ILE A 2 23.74 -2.13 -5.21
N VAL A 3 22.54 -1.54 -5.17
CA VAL A 3 21.89 -1.05 -3.93
C VAL A 3 21.64 -2.14 -2.86
N PRO A 4 21.16 -3.36 -3.19
CA PRO A 4 21.00 -4.40 -2.17
C PRO A 4 22.34 -4.88 -1.59
N PHE A 5 23.41 -4.85 -2.39
CA PHE A 5 24.76 -5.19 -1.94
C PHE A 5 25.38 -4.07 -1.08
N LEU A 6 24.96 -2.82 -1.25
CA LEU A 6 25.35 -1.72 -0.37
C LEU A 6 24.75 -1.87 1.03
N ALA A 7 23.51 -2.35 1.15
CA ALA A 7 22.91 -2.67 2.45
C ALA A 7 23.65 -3.84 3.16
N LEU A 8 24.23 -4.76 2.40
CA LEU A 8 25.10 -5.82 2.94
C LEU A 8 26.51 -5.31 3.30
N SER A 9 26.96 -4.19 2.73
CA SER A 9 28.26 -3.58 3.01
C SER A 9 28.25 -2.56 4.16
N ARG A 10 27.31 -2.72 5.11
CA ARG A 10 27.10 -1.84 6.27
C ARG A 10 28.42 -1.30 6.87
N GLU A 11 28.52 0.01 7.03
CA GLU A 11 29.62 0.61 7.79
C GLU A 11 29.49 0.28 9.29
N ARG A 12 30.63 0.11 9.97
CA ARG A 12 30.63 -0.20 11.42
C ARG A 12 30.17 1.03 12.21
N GLY A 13 28.86 1.14 12.43
CA GLY A 13 28.24 2.21 13.24
C GLY A 13 26.74 2.39 13.03
N GLU A 14 26.20 1.93 11.90
CA GLU A 14 24.77 2.06 11.58
C GLU A 14 23.90 1.04 12.34
N ALA A 15 22.72 1.47 12.80
CA ALA A 15 21.77 0.62 13.52
C ALA A 15 21.19 -0.48 12.61
N LEU A 16 21.01 -1.70 13.12
CA LEU A 16 20.41 -2.81 12.37
C LEU A 16 18.97 -2.49 11.95
N LEU A 17 18.25 -1.77 12.82
CA LEU A 17 16.87 -1.36 12.59
C LEU A 17 16.69 -0.51 11.31
N GLN A 18 17.73 0.21 10.88
CA GLN A 18 17.69 1.01 9.64
C GLN A 18 18.07 0.18 8.40
N ALA A 19 19.03 -0.75 8.54
CA ALA A 19 19.57 -1.51 7.42
C ALA A 19 18.63 -2.62 6.91
N ILE A 20 17.99 -3.37 7.83
CA ILE A 20 17.19 -4.56 7.45
C ILE A 20 15.92 -4.18 6.65
N PRO A 21 15.09 -3.20 7.07
CA PRO A 21 13.94 -2.76 6.29
C PRO A 21 14.32 -2.30 4.88
N GLY A 22 15.41 -1.53 4.75
CA GLY A 22 15.93 -1.11 3.45
C GLY A 22 16.33 -2.30 2.59
N PHE A 23 17.10 -3.25 3.12
CA PHE A 23 17.46 -4.47 2.39
C PHE A 23 16.23 -5.26 1.93
N LEU A 24 15.23 -5.43 2.80
CA LEU A 24 13.99 -6.14 2.49
C LEU A 24 13.20 -5.45 1.37
N ASP A 25 12.97 -4.14 1.46
CA ASP A 25 12.18 -3.42 0.46
C ASP A 25 12.85 -3.41 -0.92
N TRP A 26 14.12 -2.98 -0.97
CA TRP A 26 14.87 -2.88 -2.22
C TRP A 26 15.16 -4.26 -2.83
N GLY A 27 15.55 -5.24 -1.99
CA GLY A 27 15.85 -6.59 -2.42
C GLY A 27 14.61 -7.31 -2.96
N HIS A 28 13.48 -7.21 -2.26
CA HIS A 28 12.21 -7.77 -2.72
C HIS A 28 11.73 -7.13 -4.01
N THR A 29 11.73 -5.81 -4.07
CA THR A 29 11.31 -5.06 -5.28
C THR A 29 12.16 -5.42 -6.49
N ALA A 30 13.49 -5.53 -6.32
CA ALA A 30 14.39 -5.93 -7.39
C ALA A 30 14.15 -7.37 -7.85
N ALA A 31 14.00 -8.32 -6.93
CA ALA A 31 13.74 -9.72 -7.23
C ALA A 31 12.42 -9.90 -8.01
N TYR A 32 11.34 -9.27 -7.52
CA TYR A 32 10.04 -9.32 -8.16
C TYR A 32 10.06 -8.66 -9.56
N THR A 33 10.68 -7.49 -9.68
CA THR A 33 10.78 -6.78 -10.98
C THR A 33 11.54 -7.62 -12.01
N MET A 34 12.64 -8.26 -11.62
CA MET A 34 13.38 -9.15 -12.51
C MET A 34 12.54 -10.35 -12.95
N ALA A 35 11.82 -10.98 -12.02
CA ALA A 35 10.92 -12.08 -12.34
C ALA A 35 9.77 -11.63 -13.28
N ALA A 36 9.19 -10.46 -13.04
CA ALA A 36 8.14 -9.89 -13.88
C ALA A 36 8.64 -9.59 -15.29
N LEU A 37 9.80 -8.95 -15.44
CA LEU A 37 10.41 -8.68 -16.74
C LEU A 37 10.72 -9.97 -17.51
N PHE A 38 11.25 -10.98 -16.81
CA PHE A 38 11.47 -12.31 -17.39
C PHE A 38 10.15 -12.92 -17.88
N VAL A 39 9.12 -12.95 -17.04
CA VAL A 39 7.79 -13.50 -17.38
C VAL A 39 7.17 -12.79 -18.57
N ILE A 40 7.26 -11.46 -18.62
CA ILE A 40 6.75 -10.63 -19.71
C ILE A 40 7.47 -10.99 -21.02
N VAL A 41 8.80 -10.88 -21.05
CA VAL A 41 9.58 -11.09 -22.28
C VAL A 41 9.49 -12.54 -22.73
N PHE A 42 9.66 -13.50 -21.82
CA PHE A 42 9.59 -14.92 -22.12
C PHE A 42 8.20 -15.36 -22.55
N GLY A 43 7.14 -14.92 -21.85
CA GLY A 43 5.75 -15.24 -22.20
C GLY A 43 5.36 -14.73 -23.58
N CYS A 44 5.72 -13.47 -23.90
CA CYS A 44 5.49 -12.90 -25.22
C CYS A 44 6.32 -13.61 -26.31
N ALA A 45 7.62 -13.83 -26.07
CA ALA A 45 8.53 -14.48 -27.03
C ALA A 45 8.13 -15.92 -27.31
N SER A 46 7.91 -16.72 -26.26
CA SER A 46 7.54 -18.14 -26.37
C SER A 46 6.27 -18.35 -27.18
N THR A 47 5.32 -17.42 -27.07
CA THR A 47 4.04 -17.51 -27.77
C THR A 47 4.12 -16.95 -29.19
N ALA A 48 4.68 -15.75 -29.35
CA ALA A 48 4.73 -15.06 -30.64
C ALA A 48 5.67 -15.76 -31.64
N PHE A 49 6.82 -16.25 -31.18
CA PHE A 49 7.76 -16.96 -32.05
C PHE A 49 7.23 -18.34 -32.44
N GLU A 50 6.57 -19.06 -31.54
CA GLU A 50 6.01 -20.38 -31.89
C GLU A 50 4.90 -20.27 -32.95
N ILE A 51 4.07 -19.22 -32.88
CA ILE A 51 3.06 -18.92 -33.91
C ILE A 51 3.72 -18.50 -35.23
N ARG A 52 4.72 -17.62 -35.16
CA ARG A 52 5.42 -17.11 -36.35
C ARG A 52 6.19 -18.21 -37.09
N ASP A 53 6.94 -19.02 -36.35
CA ASP A 53 7.87 -20.01 -36.89
C ASP A 53 7.18 -21.34 -37.23
N ARG A 54 5.85 -21.40 -37.11
CA ARG A 54 5.01 -22.57 -37.38
C ARG A 54 5.46 -23.84 -36.64
N GLN A 55 6.15 -23.73 -35.51
CA GLN A 55 6.57 -24.89 -34.72
C GLN A 55 5.40 -25.62 -34.05
N VAL A 56 4.27 -24.94 -33.84
CA VAL A 56 3.00 -25.60 -33.43
C VAL A 56 2.64 -26.74 -34.39
N TRP A 57 2.99 -26.62 -35.68
CA TRP A 57 2.53 -27.53 -36.72
C TRP A 57 3.32 -28.84 -36.82
N SER A 58 4.55 -28.90 -36.28
CA SER A 58 5.35 -30.13 -36.29
C SER A 58 5.09 -31.02 -35.06
N VAL A 59 4.57 -30.45 -33.97
CA VAL A 59 4.28 -31.16 -32.71
C VAL A 59 2.82 -31.65 -32.65
N VAL A 60 1.91 -31.03 -33.40
CA VAL A 60 0.46 -31.28 -33.33
C VAL A 60 0.03 -32.30 -34.40
N THR A 61 0.34 -33.58 -34.17
CA THR A 61 -0.34 -34.71 -34.87
C THR A 61 -1.62 -35.15 -34.16
N LYS A 62 -1.89 -34.63 -32.95
CA LYS A 62 -3.16 -34.76 -32.21
C LYS A 62 -3.81 -33.38 -32.06
N PRO A 63 -5.13 -33.21 -32.29
CA PRO A 63 -5.79 -31.93 -32.14
C PRO A 63 -5.79 -31.52 -30.66
N ILE A 64 -4.82 -30.69 -30.26
CA ILE A 64 -4.80 -30.06 -28.93
C ILE A 64 -5.83 -28.92 -28.98
N SER A 65 -6.71 -28.86 -27.99
CA SER A 65 -7.65 -27.74 -27.89
C SER A 65 -6.88 -26.42 -27.74
N HIS A 66 -7.33 -25.35 -28.41
CA HIS A 66 -6.69 -24.03 -28.30
C HIS A 66 -6.59 -23.55 -26.83
N GLY A 67 -7.55 -23.93 -25.98
CA GLY A 67 -7.51 -23.66 -24.55
C GLY A 67 -6.41 -24.45 -23.81
N GLY A 68 -6.20 -25.72 -24.14
CA GLY A 68 -5.15 -26.53 -23.54
C GLY A 68 -3.74 -26.03 -23.88
N TRP A 69 -3.52 -25.57 -25.12
CA TRP A 69 -2.26 -24.95 -25.51
C TRP A 69 -2.01 -23.64 -24.76
N LEU A 70 -3.01 -22.75 -24.70
CA LEU A 70 -2.89 -21.46 -23.99
C LEU A 70 -2.63 -21.66 -22.49
N LEU A 71 -3.37 -22.57 -21.85
CA LEU A 71 -3.17 -22.91 -20.45
C LEU A 71 -1.81 -23.54 -20.19
N GLY A 72 -1.34 -24.43 -21.07
CA GLY A 72 0.01 -25.01 -20.96
C GLY A 72 1.11 -23.96 -21.03
N LYS A 73 0.99 -23.00 -21.96
CA LYS A 73 1.92 -21.86 -22.07
C LYS A 73 1.91 -21.00 -20.83
N TRP A 74 0.71 -20.65 -20.35
CA TRP A 74 0.56 -19.89 -19.13
C TRP A 74 1.18 -20.59 -17.91
N ILE A 75 0.88 -21.86 -17.67
CA ILE A 75 1.45 -22.64 -16.56
C ILE A 75 2.98 -22.72 -16.67
N GLY A 76 3.51 -22.99 -17.86
CA GLY A 76 4.96 -23.07 -18.09
C GLY A 76 5.67 -21.75 -17.81
N THR A 77 5.15 -20.64 -18.34
CA THR A 77 5.70 -19.30 -18.07
C THR A 77 5.57 -18.92 -16.60
N LEU A 78 4.44 -19.21 -15.96
CA LEU A 78 4.22 -18.98 -14.53
C LEU A 78 5.20 -19.79 -13.67
N ALA A 79 5.41 -21.06 -13.97
CA ALA A 79 6.32 -21.93 -13.21
C ALA A 79 7.76 -21.40 -13.23
N LEU A 80 8.24 -20.90 -14.37
CA LEU A 80 9.55 -20.25 -14.47
C LEU A 80 9.60 -18.92 -13.69
N GLY A 81 8.52 -18.14 -13.72
CA GLY A 81 8.41 -16.93 -12.91
C GLY A 81 8.43 -17.21 -11.40
N LEU A 82 7.70 -18.25 -10.97
CA LEU A 82 7.65 -18.68 -9.58
C LEU A 82 9.00 -19.17 -9.07
N SER A 83 9.78 -19.89 -9.89
CA SER A 83 11.11 -20.33 -9.48
C SER A 83 12.07 -19.15 -9.21
N LEU A 84 11.95 -18.06 -10.00
CA LEU A 84 12.69 -16.82 -9.78
C LEU A 84 12.27 -16.12 -8.47
N VAL A 85 10.96 -16.00 -8.21
CA VAL A 85 10.47 -15.35 -6.97
C VAL A 85 10.78 -16.19 -5.74
N VAL A 86 10.64 -17.51 -5.80
CA VAL A 86 11.01 -18.41 -4.69
C VAL A 86 12.52 -18.34 -4.44
N GLY A 87 13.35 -18.37 -5.48
CA GLY A 87 14.80 -18.20 -5.36
C GLY A 87 15.18 -16.86 -4.75
N GLY A 88 14.55 -15.77 -5.23
CA GLY A 88 14.72 -14.43 -4.66
C GLY A 88 14.30 -14.34 -3.20
N GLY A 89 13.16 -14.93 -2.84
CA GLY A 89 12.66 -15.02 -1.47
C GLY A 89 13.61 -15.79 -0.54
N LEU A 90 14.20 -16.90 -1.00
CA LEU A 90 15.22 -17.63 -0.25
C LEU A 90 16.48 -16.79 -0.02
N LEU A 91 16.94 -16.05 -1.03
CA LEU A 91 18.07 -15.13 -0.89
C LEU A 91 17.76 -13.98 0.08
N LEU A 92 16.54 -13.46 0.08
CA LEU A 92 16.09 -12.46 1.04
C LEU A 92 16.05 -13.00 2.46
N ALA A 93 15.54 -14.23 2.66
CA ALA A 93 15.56 -14.88 3.95
C ALA A 93 16.99 -15.08 4.46
N ALA A 94 17.89 -15.56 3.60
CA ALA A 94 19.30 -15.76 3.94
C ALA A 94 20.02 -14.44 4.23
N GLY A 95 19.80 -13.40 3.42
CA GLY A 95 20.38 -12.07 3.63
C GLY A 95 19.87 -11.39 4.90
N THR A 96 18.59 -11.55 5.21
CA THR A 96 17.99 -11.05 6.46
C THR A 96 18.55 -11.79 7.68
N ALA A 97 18.65 -13.12 7.60
CA ALA A 97 19.27 -13.93 8.66
C ALA A 97 20.75 -13.56 8.85
N TYR A 98 21.48 -13.31 7.76
CA TYR A 98 22.86 -12.85 7.82
C TYR A 98 22.98 -11.47 8.49
N LEU A 99 22.17 -10.48 8.08
CA LEU A 99 22.14 -9.16 8.71
C LEU A 99 21.76 -9.24 10.19
N ALA A 100 20.74 -10.02 10.54
CA ALA A 100 20.32 -10.23 11.92
C ALA A 100 21.36 -10.94 12.80
N SER A 101 22.32 -11.66 12.18
CA SER A 101 23.44 -12.28 12.91
C SER A 101 24.61 -11.33 13.19
N GLN A 102 24.63 -10.15 12.56
CA GLN A 102 25.67 -9.15 12.79
C GLN A 102 25.54 -8.52 14.18
N LYS A 103 26.64 -8.00 14.72
CA LYS A 103 26.65 -7.40 16.05
C LYS A 103 25.75 -6.15 16.08
N PRO A 104 24.71 -6.11 16.93
CA PRO A 104 23.90 -4.92 17.16
C PRO A 104 24.75 -3.78 17.73
N THR A 105 24.32 -2.53 17.52
CA THR A 105 24.99 -1.37 18.12
C THR A 105 24.75 -1.31 19.63
N ASP A 106 23.54 -1.67 20.07
CA ASP A 106 23.10 -1.72 21.47
C ASP A 106 22.14 -2.90 21.70
N GLU A 107 21.91 -3.29 22.95
CA GLU A 107 20.87 -4.26 23.34
C GLU A 107 19.47 -3.82 22.94
N ARG A 108 19.22 -2.50 22.86
CA ARG A 108 17.94 -1.94 22.39
C ARG A 108 17.74 -2.21 20.89
N ASP A 109 18.74 -1.91 20.06
CA ASP A 109 18.74 -2.20 18.62
C ASP A 109 18.50 -3.71 18.35
N ALA A 110 19.09 -4.58 19.18
CA ALA A 110 18.90 -6.03 19.09
C ALA A 110 17.46 -6.50 19.41
N ARG A 111 16.76 -5.80 20.31
CA ARG A 111 15.36 -6.09 20.67
C ARG A 111 14.42 -5.53 19.61
N ASP A 112 14.63 -4.27 19.22
CA ASP A 112 13.81 -3.58 18.22
C ASP A 112 13.78 -4.34 16.90
N VAL A 113 14.91 -4.84 16.40
CA VAL A 113 14.95 -5.66 15.18
C VAL A 113 14.12 -6.94 15.30
N ARG A 114 14.23 -7.63 16.44
CA ARG A 114 13.55 -8.91 16.69
C ARG A 114 12.03 -8.73 16.78
N ASP A 115 11.61 -7.65 17.42
CA ASP A 115 10.21 -7.41 17.78
C ASP A 115 9.49 -6.52 16.75
N THR A 116 10.23 -5.82 15.88
CA THR A 116 9.68 -4.92 14.86
C THR A 116 9.81 -5.47 13.44
N VAL A 117 10.93 -6.11 13.09
CA VAL A 117 11.27 -6.45 11.70
C VAL A 117 11.17 -7.96 11.43
N LEU A 118 11.54 -8.80 12.42
CA LEU A 118 11.53 -10.26 12.28
C LEU A 118 10.18 -10.91 12.66
N VAL A 119 9.11 -10.11 12.69
CA VAL A 119 7.73 -10.53 12.93
C VAL A 119 6.80 -9.83 11.95
N GLY A 120 5.67 -10.47 11.65
CA GLY A 120 4.55 -9.81 10.98
C GLY A 120 3.58 -9.31 12.03
N ARG A 121 3.29 -8.00 12.03
CA ARG A 121 2.40 -7.35 12.96
C ARG A 121 1.14 -6.84 12.28
N VAL A 122 -0.02 -7.05 12.88
CA VAL A 122 -1.27 -6.43 12.44
C VAL A 122 -1.38 -5.03 13.04
N GLY A 123 -1.78 -4.05 12.22
CA GLY A 123 -1.95 -2.67 12.66
C GLY A 123 -3.42 -2.33 12.85
N PHE A 124 -3.75 -1.77 14.01
CA PHE A 124 -5.05 -1.19 14.35
C PHE A 124 -4.93 0.33 14.28
N ARG A 125 -5.80 0.97 13.50
CA ARG A 125 -5.82 2.43 13.31
C ARG A 125 -6.81 3.08 14.27
N PRO A 126 -6.62 4.37 14.60
CA PRO A 126 -7.58 5.09 15.40
C PRO A 126 -8.88 5.28 14.62
N GLU A 127 -10.01 5.19 15.32
CA GLU A 127 -11.30 5.55 14.74
C GLU A 127 -11.45 7.08 14.73
N PHE A 128 -11.86 7.62 13.58
CA PHE A 128 -12.16 9.04 13.41
C PHE A 128 -13.65 9.25 13.22
N GLU A 129 -14.19 10.26 13.89
CA GLU A 129 -15.62 10.56 13.82
C GLU A 129 -15.94 11.23 12.49
N MET A 130 -16.98 10.75 11.80
CA MET A 130 -17.49 11.42 10.60
C MET A 130 -18.53 12.46 11.01
N LEU A 131 -18.53 13.64 10.38
CA LEU A 131 -19.61 14.61 10.51
C LEU A 131 -20.98 13.94 10.29
N PRO A 132 -21.91 14.03 11.25
CA PRO A 132 -23.26 13.50 11.08
C PRO A 132 -23.95 14.11 9.86
N PRO A 133 -24.76 13.35 9.10
CA PRO A 133 -25.41 13.85 7.88
C PRO A 133 -26.26 15.10 8.09
N GLU A 134 -26.85 15.24 9.28
CA GLU A 134 -27.70 16.38 9.66
C GLU A 134 -26.87 17.66 9.81
N ARG A 135 -25.82 17.63 10.63
CA ARG A 135 -24.88 18.76 10.77
C ARG A 135 -24.18 19.10 9.45
N LEU A 136 -23.83 18.09 8.65
CA LEU A 136 -23.19 18.32 7.37
C LEU A 136 -24.11 19.12 6.44
N ARG A 137 -25.43 18.81 6.41
CA ARG A 137 -26.42 19.58 5.65
C ARG A 137 -26.51 21.02 6.13
N GLU A 138 -26.59 21.24 7.45
CA GLU A 138 -26.62 22.59 8.03
C GLU A 138 -25.40 23.42 7.64
N ILE A 139 -24.20 22.84 7.71
CA ILE A 139 -22.95 23.51 7.32
C ILE A 139 -22.94 23.83 5.83
N ILE A 140 -23.46 22.93 4.98
CA ILE A 140 -23.57 23.16 3.53
C ILE A 140 -24.51 24.33 3.25
N ASP A 141 -25.71 24.32 3.84
CA ASP A 141 -26.69 25.38 3.64
C ASP A 141 -26.15 26.73 4.13
N GLN A 142 -25.49 26.77 5.29
CA GLN A 142 -24.79 27.96 5.80
C GLN A 142 -23.67 28.45 4.88
N THR A 143 -22.90 27.53 4.29
CA THR A 143 -21.82 27.87 3.36
C THR A 143 -22.38 28.49 2.07
N ILE A 144 -23.48 27.94 1.54
CA ILE A 144 -24.17 28.47 0.37
C ILE A 144 -24.82 29.83 0.67
N GLU A 145 -25.44 29.99 1.84
CA GLU A 145 -26.05 31.25 2.25
C GLU A 145 -25.02 32.36 2.50
N GLY A 146 -23.86 32.00 3.05
CA GLY A 146 -22.77 32.92 3.36
C GLY A 146 -21.98 33.41 2.14
N ASP A 147 -21.95 32.63 1.05
CA ASP A 147 -21.26 33.01 -0.19
C ASP A 147 -22.26 33.59 -1.22
N SER A 148 -22.32 34.93 -1.25
CA SER A 148 -23.19 35.67 -2.17
C SER A 148 -22.94 35.40 -3.65
N VAL A 149 -21.73 34.98 -4.04
CA VAL A 149 -21.39 34.65 -5.43
C VAL A 149 -21.95 33.27 -5.78
N LEU A 150 -21.65 32.26 -4.95
CA LEU A 150 -22.18 30.90 -5.11
C LEU A 150 -23.71 30.88 -5.11
N LYS A 151 -24.35 31.66 -4.23
CA LYS A 151 -25.81 31.79 -4.18
C LYS A 151 -26.39 32.38 -5.47
N ALA A 152 -25.74 33.40 -6.02
CA ALA A 152 -26.16 34.00 -7.29
C ALA A 152 -25.95 33.05 -8.47
N ASP A 153 -24.85 32.29 -8.49
CA ASP A 153 -24.56 31.32 -9.54
C ASP A 153 -25.54 30.14 -9.57
N ILE A 154 -25.92 29.64 -8.38
CA ILE A 154 -26.97 28.61 -8.26
C ILE A 154 -28.32 29.17 -8.71
N ALA A 155 -28.67 30.40 -8.30
CA ALA A 155 -29.94 31.04 -8.66
C ALA A 155 -30.04 31.34 -10.18
N ASN A 156 -28.92 31.67 -10.82
CA ASN A 156 -28.83 31.93 -12.25
C ASN A 156 -28.72 30.65 -13.10
N GLY A 157 -28.63 29.47 -12.48
CA GLY A 157 -28.47 28.18 -13.15
C GLY A 157 -27.10 27.99 -13.82
N THR A 158 -26.11 28.83 -13.49
CA THR A 158 -24.73 28.72 -13.97
C THR A 158 -23.96 27.64 -13.21
N ALA A 159 -24.37 27.33 -11.98
CA ALA A 159 -23.87 26.20 -11.18
C ALA A 159 -24.99 25.19 -10.89
N ASP A 160 -24.68 23.89 -11.00
CA ASP A 160 -25.60 22.81 -10.59
C ASP A 160 -25.60 22.65 -9.06
N ASP A 161 -26.72 22.98 -8.41
CA ASP A 161 -26.90 22.88 -6.96
C ASP A 161 -26.53 21.49 -6.42
N ALA A 162 -26.90 20.42 -7.14
CA ALA A 162 -26.62 19.06 -6.71
C ALA A 162 -25.12 18.75 -6.70
N GLN A 163 -24.39 19.20 -7.71
CA GLN A 163 -22.94 19.04 -7.79
C GLN A 163 -22.22 19.92 -6.77
N THR A 164 -22.62 21.20 -6.63
CA THR A 164 -22.01 22.15 -5.69
C THR A 164 -22.20 21.71 -4.24
N ARG A 165 -23.40 21.24 -3.85
CA ARG A 165 -23.62 20.67 -2.51
C ARG A 165 -22.72 19.46 -2.25
N ARG A 166 -22.49 18.60 -3.25
CA ARG A 166 -21.59 17.45 -3.12
C ARG A 166 -20.13 17.85 -2.96
N SER A 167 -19.65 18.85 -3.72
CA SER A 167 -18.26 19.30 -3.62
C SER A 167 -17.99 19.95 -2.26
N ILE A 168 -18.91 20.78 -1.76
CA ILE A 168 -18.86 21.38 -0.41
C ILE A 168 -18.90 20.27 0.66
N ALA A 169 -19.79 19.29 0.52
CA ALA A 169 -19.88 18.17 1.47
C ALA A 169 -18.55 17.42 1.61
N VAL A 170 -17.91 17.07 0.49
CA VAL A 170 -16.62 16.37 0.49
C VAL A 170 -15.52 17.24 1.09
N ALA A 171 -15.48 18.53 0.75
CA ALA A 171 -14.49 19.47 1.28
C ALA A 171 -14.63 19.64 2.81
N LYS A 172 -15.86 19.83 3.31
CA LYS A 172 -16.14 20.01 4.75
C LYS A 172 -15.91 18.75 5.56
N GLN A 173 -16.26 17.59 5.02
CA GLN A 173 -15.93 16.30 5.63
C GLN A 173 -14.42 16.15 5.81
N ARG A 174 -13.64 16.46 4.76
CA ARG A 174 -12.19 16.37 4.77
C ARG A 174 -11.57 17.34 5.79
N GLU A 175 -12.03 18.59 5.78
CA GLU A 175 -11.60 19.61 6.73
C GLU A 175 -11.83 19.15 8.18
N TYR A 176 -12.98 18.54 8.47
CA TYR A 176 -13.30 18.03 9.80
C TYR A 176 -12.40 16.86 10.24
N LEU A 177 -12.08 15.94 9.33
CA LEU A 177 -11.13 14.85 9.59
C LEU A 177 -9.71 15.38 9.81
N ASP A 178 -9.28 16.35 9.02
CA ASP A 178 -7.96 16.97 9.14
C ASP A 178 -7.84 17.77 10.46
N GLN A 179 -8.94 18.38 10.94
CA GLN A 179 -9.00 19.04 12.25
C GLN A 179 -8.86 18.05 13.42
N GLN A 180 -9.48 16.86 13.35
CA GLN A 180 -9.32 15.82 14.38
C GLN A 180 -7.88 15.31 14.48
N ARG A 181 -7.14 15.36 13.37
CA ARG A 181 -5.74 14.93 13.25
C ARG A 181 -4.72 16.00 13.58
N ARG A 182 -5.18 17.19 13.98
CA ARG A 182 -4.33 18.33 14.33
C ARG A 182 -4.33 18.53 15.85
N ILE A 183 -3.13 18.64 16.41
CA ILE A 183 -2.89 18.96 17.82
C ILE A 183 -2.11 20.27 17.88
N ALA A 184 -2.78 21.35 18.28
CA ALA A 184 -2.11 22.64 18.42
C ALA A 184 -1.16 22.64 19.64
N PRO A 185 -0.18 23.56 19.69
CA PRO A 185 0.63 23.83 20.88
C PRO A 185 -0.18 23.87 22.19
N GLY A 186 0.15 22.98 23.13
CA GLY A 186 -0.53 22.90 24.44
C GLY A 186 -1.91 22.24 24.43
N GLU A 187 -2.47 21.93 23.25
CA GLU A 187 -3.69 21.15 23.13
C GLU A 187 -3.39 19.64 23.20
N SER A 188 -4.46 18.85 23.31
CA SER A 188 -4.41 17.40 23.27
C SER A 188 -5.50 16.82 22.39
N ARG A 189 -5.22 15.67 21.79
CA ARG A 189 -6.21 14.87 21.07
C ARG A 189 -6.18 13.45 21.56
N GLU A 190 -7.36 12.86 21.73
CA GLU A 190 -7.53 11.46 22.13
C GLU A 190 -7.80 10.61 20.89
N PHE A 191 -7.11 9.49 20.81
CA PHE A 191 -7.20 8.51 19.74
C PHE A 191 -7.65 7.19 20.35
N VAL A 192 -8.69 6.60 19.75
CA VAL A 192 -9.31 5.36 20.24
C VAL A 192 -9.01 4.23 19.26
N PHE A 193 -8.42 3.15 19.77
CA PHE A 193 -8.09 1.95 19.01
C PHE A 193 -8.95 0.80 19.51
N HIS A 194 -9.72 0.21 18.60
CA HIS A 194 -10.63 -0.90 18.89
C HIS A 194 -10.04 -2.25 18.48
N GLY A 195 -10.58 -3.34 19.06
CA GLY A 195 -10.31 -4.71 18.59
C GLY A 195 -9.08 -5.39 19.18
N LEU A 196 -8.55 -4.89 20.29
CA LEU A 196 -7.36 -5.44 20.95
C LEU A 196 -7.68 -6.59 21.93
N ALA A 197 -8.96 -6.85 22.25
CA ALA A 197 -9.36 -7.86 23.23
C ALA A 197 -8.75 -9.24 22.94
N GLY A 198 -8.84 -9.70 21.68
CA GLY A 198 -8.30 -10.99 21.25
C GLY A 198 -6.77 -11.07 21.29
N ILE A 199 -6.08 -9.94 21.13
CA ILE A 199 -4.61 -9.83 21.18
C ILE A 199 -4.14 -9.94 22.63
N VAL A 200 -4.78 -9.18 23.53
CA VAL A 200 -4.49 -9.18 24.97
C VAL A 200 -4.77 -10.55 25.58
N ALA A 201 -5.90 -11.19 25.22
CA ALA A 201 -6.24 -12.53 25.67
C ALA A 201 -5.17 -13.58 25.29
N GLN A 202 -4.53 -13.41 24.14
CA GLN A 202 -3.46 -14.30 23.65
C GLN A 202 -2.07 -13.92 24.16
N LYS A 203 -1.96 -12.92 25.06
CA LYS A 203 -0.71 -12.42 25.65
C LYS A 203 0.33 -12.04 24.58
N ARG A 204 -0.13 -11.52 23.45
CA ARG A 204 0.76 -11.05 22.39
C ARG A 204 1.24 -9.63 22.72
N GLY A 205 2.51 -9.34 22.44
CA GLY A 205 3.06 -8.00 22.59
C GLY A 205 2.36 -7.00 21.69
N ILE A 206 2.16 -5.78 22.21
CA ILE A 206 1.50 -4.67 21.52
C ILE A 206 2.43 -3.46 21.60
N SER A 207 2.56 -2.73 20.50
CA SER A 207 3.33 -1.50 20.45
C SER A 207 2.61 -0.43 19.65
N LEU A 208 2.72 0.82 20.07
CA LEU A 208 2.23 1.98 19.35
C LEU A 208 3.32 2.46 18.40
N ARG A 209 3.08 2.32 17.10
CA ARG A 209 3.87 2.96 16.06
C ARG A 209 3.30 4.35 15.81
N TYR A 210 4.14 5.37 15.91
CA TYR A 210 3.75 6.75 15.61
C TYR A 210 4.80 7.44 14.75
N LYS A 211 4.33 8.20 13.76
CA LYS A 211 5.09 9.11 12.92
C LYS A 211 4.36 10.44 12.92
N LEU A 212 4.97 11.43 13.55
CA LEU A 212 4.34 12.74 13.72
C LEU A 212 4.94 13.73 12.73
N HIS A 213 4.09 14.60 12.19
CA HIS A 213 4.49 15.67 11.29
C HIS A 213 4.30 17.02 11.97
N GLY A 214 5.21 17.95 11.74
CA GLY A 214 5.14 19.30 12.30
C GLY A 214 6.12 20.22 11.57
N GLY A 215 5.93 21.53 11.72
CA GLY A 215 6.85 22.54 11.19
C GLY A 215 7.96 22.82 12.21
N GLY A 216 9.16 22.30 11.96
CA GLY A 216 10.40 22.72 12.63
C GLY A 216 11.29 23.50 11.67
N ASP A 217 12.19 24.33 12.21
CA ASP A 217 13.16 25.06 11.39
C ASP A 217 14.30 24.15 10.88
N ASP A 218 14.50 23.00 11.55
CA ASP A 218 15.51 21.98 11.24
C ASP A 218 14.86 20.58 11.23
N GLU A 219 15.23 19.75 10.26
CA GLU A 219 14.77 18.37 10.10
C GLU A 219 15.21 17.45 11.25
N HIS A 220 16.22 17.84 12.03
CA HIS A 220 16.70 17.08 13.19
C HIS A 220 16.26 17.65 14.53
N GLN A 221 15.44 18.70 14.54
CA GLN A 221 14.94 19.30 15.77
C GLN A 221 13.97 18.35 16.46
N LYS A 222 14.22 18.11 17.76
CA LYS A 222 13.36 17.29 18.61
C LYS A 222 12.33 18.14 19.33
N PHE A 223 11.11 17.64 19.39
CA PHE A 223 10.01 18.27 20.11
C PHE A 223 9.48 17.32 21.18
N PRO A 224 9.07 17.85 22.35
CA PRO A 224 8.42 17.02 23.35
C PRO A 224 6.96 16.75 22.98
N ALA A 225 6.50 15.53 23.25
CA ALA A 225 5.10 15.14 23.26
C ALA A 225 4.83 14.25 24.47
N MET A 226 3.70 14.48 25.14
CA MET A 226 3.25 13.60 26.22
C MET A 226 2.20 12.64 25.68
N PHE A 227 2.34 11.37 26.04
CA PHE A 227 1.40 10.31 25.73
C PHE A 227 0.74 9.88 27.02
N GLN A 228 -0.57 10.06 27.13
CA GLN A 228 -1.35 9.66 28.30
C GLN A 228 -2.28 8.51 27.93
N TYR A 229 -2.30 7.46 28.76
CA TYR A 229 -3.23 6.35 28.62
C TYR A 229 -4.50 6.66 29.42
N THR A 230 -5.66 6.66 28.77
CA THR A 230 -6.94 7.01 29.42
C THR A 230 -7.84 5.79 29.72
N THR A 231 -7.40 4.59 29.32
CA THR A 231 -8.09 3.30 29.55
C THR A 231 -7.25 2.32 30.36
N GLY A 232 -7.92 1.25 30.81
CA GLY A 232 -7.32 0.12 31.49
C GLY A 232 -6.93 0.40 32.95
N GLY A 233 -6.26 -0.57 33.57
CA GLY A 233 -5.80 -0.49 34.97
C GLY A 233 -4.69 0.54 35.21
N GLY A 234 -4.10 1.09 34.14
CA GLY A 234 -3.10 2.15 34.18
C GLY A 234 -3.62 3.54 33.77
N ALA A 235 -4.95 3.74 33.75
CA ALA A 235 -5.54 5.02 33.33
C ALA A 235 -4.97 6.20 34.14
N GLY A 236 -4.58 7.25 33.42
CA GLY A 236 -3.95 8.45 33.97
C GLY A 236 -2.41 8.43 33.96
N MET A 237 -1.78 7.27 33.71
CA MET A 237 -0.33 7.20 33.46
C MET A 237 0.02 7.93 32.16
N TRP A 238 1.18 8.57 32.16
CA TRP A 238 1.71 9.28 31.00
C TRP A 238 3.21 9.07 30.84
N GLU A 239 3.68 9.25 29.63
CA GLU A 239 5.09 9.20 29.26
C GLU A 239 5.47 10.42 28.42
N LEU A 240 6.61 11.04 28.73
CA LEU A 240 7.18 12.09 27.89
C LEU A 240 8.09 11.45 26.85
N ARG A 241 7.90 11.83 25.59
CA ARG A 241 8.73 11.39 24.47
C ARG A 241 9.20 12.59 23.67
N GLU A 242 10.46 12.54 23.26
CA GLU A 242 10.96 13.42 22.22
C GLU A 242 10.74 12.78 20.86
N TRP A 243 10.31 13.57 19.89
CA TRP A 243 10.09 13.12 18.52
C TRP A 243 10.67 14.12 17.53
N THR A 244 11.17 13.61 16.41
CA THR A 244 11.63 14.38 15.26
C THR A 244 10.56 14.33 14.16
N PRO A 245 10.20 15.46 13.52
CA PRO A 245 9.22 15.46 12.45
C PRO A 245 9.56 14.50 11.29
N GLY A 246 8.61 13.65 10.93
CA GLY A 246 8.76 12.69 9.83
C GLY A 246 9.47 11.38 10.17
N GLU A 247 10.08 11.28 11.35
CA GLU A 247 10.66 10.04 11.86
C GLU A 247 9.57 9.15 12.49
N ALA A 248 9.71 7.83 12.32
CA ALA A 248 8.80 6.85 12.89
C ALA A 248 9.40 6.26 14.17
N TYR A 249 8.61 6.24 15.24
CA TYR A 249 8.96 5.69 16.53
C TYR A 249 8.02 4.54 16.89
N THR A 250 8.50 3.66 17.76
CA THR A 250 7.72 2.56 18.33
C THR A 250 7.76 2.67 19.85
N LEU A 251 6.61 2.49 20.49
CA LEU A 251 6.45 2.52 21.94
C LEU A 251 5.76 1.23 22.39
N ASP A 252 6.42 0.44 23.22
CA ASP A 252 5.80 -0.77 23.77
C ASP A 252 4.67 -0.42 24.73
N ILE A 253 3.50 -1.02 24.51
CA ILE A 253 2.30 -0.80 25.30
C ILE A 253 2.08 -2.00 26.20
N ASP A 254 2.04 -1.75 27.51
CA ASP A 254 1.64 -2.75 28.48
C ASP A 254 0.15 -3.10 28.29
N PRO A 255 -0.21 -4.39 28.15
CA PRO A 255 -1.61 -4.82 28.00
C PRO A 255 -2.56 -4.27 29.09
N LYS A 256 -2.05 -3.85 30.26
CA LYS A 256 -2.86 -3.22 31.31
C LYS A 256 -3.56 -1.91 30.89
N PHE A 257 -3.10 -1.26 29.81
CA PHE A 257 -3.71 -0.02 29.30
C PHE A 257 -4.91 -0.27 28.38
N VAL A 258 -5.14 -1.52 27.99
CA VAL A 258 -6.33 -1.95 27.24
C VAL A 258 -7.44 -2.26 28.24
N ASP A 259 -8.66 -1.81 27.97
CA ASP A 259 -9.83 -2.13 28.80
C ASP A 259 -10.39 -3.54 28.53
N GLU A 260 -11.44 -3.92 29.28
CA GLU A 260 -12.08 -5.24 29.15
C GLU A 260 -12.79 -5.43 27.80
N GLN A 261 -13.18 -4.32 27.16
CA GLN A 261 -13.82 -4.29 25.84
C GLN A 261 -12.79 -4.47 24.72
N GLY A 262 -11.50 -4.27 25.01
CA GLY A 262 -10.43 -4.34 24.02
C GLY A 262 -10.11 -3.01 23.38
N ASP A 263 -10.47 -1.90 24.02
CA ASP A 263 -10.18 -0.56 23.56
C ASP A 263 -8.95 0.00 24.26
N LEU A 264 -8.08 0.63 23.47
CA LEU A 264 -6.97 1.42 23.96
C LEU A 264 -7.23 2.88 23.60
N LYS A 265 -7.22 3.76 24.59
CA LYS A 265 -7.33 5.21 24.38
C LYS A 265 -6.02 5.88 24.75
N VAL A 266 -5.43 6.55 23.77
CA VAL A 266 -4.18 7.29 23.92
C VAL A 266 -4.44 8.75 23.63
N ARG A 267 -4.13 9.60 24.60
CA ARG A 267 -4.20 11.06 24.46
C ARG A 267 -2.80 11.61 24.25
N ILE A 268 -2.61 12.27 23.12
CA ILE A 268 -1.33 12.88 22.73
C ILE A 268 -1.43 14.38 22.97
N PHE A 269 -0.45 14.94 23.67
CA PHE A 269 -0.33 16.37 23.95
C PHE A 269 0.85 16.94 23.16
N SER A 270 0.64 18.09 22.52
CA SER A 270 1.75 18.89 22.00
C SER A 270 2.35 19.74 23.13
N ALA A 271 2.96 19.07 24.11
CA ALA A 271 3.53 19.68 25.30
C ALA A 271 4.69 18.85 25.84
N GLY A 272 5.63 19.53 26.50
CA GLY A 272 6.63 18.94 27.37
C GLY A 272 6.27 19.07 28.85
N TRP A 273 7.18 18.61 29.70
CA TRP A 273 7.04 18.68 31.15
C TRP A 273 8.16 19.52 31.75
N ASP A 274 7.81 20.55 32.52
CA ASP A 274 8.77 21.35 33.28
C ASP A 274 8.88 20.77 34.71
N GLU A 275 10.04 20.21 35.05
CA GLU A 275 10.29 19.59 36.36
C GLU A 275 10.30 20.60 37.51
N GLU A 276 10.72 21.85 37.27
CA GLU A 276 10.79 22.89 38.30
C GLU A 276 9.41 23.39 38.67
N LYS A 277 8.56 23.63 37.66
CA LYS A 277 7.20 24.14 37.86
C LYS A 277 6.15 23.06 38.03
N LYS A 278 6.50 21.79 37.78
CA LYS A 278 5.58 20.63 37.76
C LYS A 278 4.32 20.88 36.92
N THR A 279 4.49 21.59 35.80
CA THR A 279 3.39 21.94 34.90
C THR A 279 3.76 21.56 33.46
N PRO A 280 2.76 21.19 32.64
CA PRO A 280 3.00 20.96 31.22
C PRO A 280 3.31 22.29 30.52
N VAL A 281 4.34 22.29 29.68
CA VAL A 281 4.73 23.45 28.87
C VAL A 281 4.37 23.16 27.43
N ALA A 282 3.59 24.05 26.81
CA ALA A 282 3.20 23.90 25.41
C ALA A 282 4.43 23.79 24.50
N SER A 283 4.41 22.81 23.60
CA SER A 283 5.41 22.69 22.54
C SER A 283 5.26 23.84 21.55
N SER A 284 6.33 24.22 20.85
CA SER A 284 6.28 25.30 19.86
C SER A 284 5.61 24.90 18.54
N VAL A 285 5.31 23.61 18.34
CA VAL A 285 4.89 23.06 17.05
C VAL A 285 3.48 22.46 17.09
N THR A 286 2.74 22.64 16.00
CA THR A 286 1.49 21.91 15.75
C THR A 286 1.81 20.51 15.24
N ILE A 287 1.26 19.49 15.89
CA ILE A 287 1.39 18.10 15.47
C ILE A 287 0.28 17.76 14.49
N PHE A 288 0.65 17.16 13.36
CA PHE A 288 -0.25 16.58 12.37
C PHE A 288 -0.07 15.07 12.36
N VAL A 289 -1.16 14.35 12.61
CA VAL A 289 -1.23 12.89 12.55
C VAL A 289 -1.83 12.48 11.21
N GLN A 290 -1.06 11.88 10.31
CA GLN A 290 -1.62 11.40 9.05
C GLN A 290 -2.39 10.09 9.28
N ASP A 291 -3.22 9.71 8.31
CA ASP A 291 -4.13 8.56 8.41
C ASP A 291 -3.40 7.21 8.63
N ASP A 292 -2.16 7.09 8.16
CA ASP A 292 -1.30 5.91 8.29
C ASP A 292 -0.17 6.10 9.32
N SER A 293 -0.15 7.23 10.02
CA SER A 293 0.98 7.62 10.85
C SER A 293 0.86 7.25 12.31
N LEU A 294 -0.32 6.79 12.76
CA LEU A 294 -0.56 6.35 14.12
C LEU A 294 -1.29 5.00 14.11
N GLU A 295 -0.62 3.96 14.62
CA GLU A 295 -1.15 2.59 14.58
C GLU A 295 -0.69 1.79 15.80
N VAL A 296 -1.59 1.01 16.37
CA VAL A 296 -1.26 -0.01 17.37
C VAL A 296 -0.93 -1.30 16.64
N MET A 297 0.31 -1.76 16.75
CA MET A 297 0.85 -2.94 16.10
C MET A 297 0.86 -4.11 17.08
N ALA A 298 0.30 -5.25 16.70
CA ALA A 298 0.30 -6.47 17.48
C ALA A 298 0.97 -7.61 16.71
N ASN A 299 1.80 -8.40 17.40
CA ASN A 299 2.46 -9.54 16.76
C ASN A 299 1.42 -10.57 16.27
N GLU A 300 1.47 -10.96 15.00
CA GLU A 300 0.52 -11.91 14.41
C GLU A 300 1.20 -13.13 13.79
N SER A 301 2.27 -12.92 13.01
CA SER A 301 2.95 -13.98 12.27
C SER A 301 4.46 -13.94 12.48
N THR A 302 5.12 -15.05 12.16
CA THR A 302 6.59 -15.08 12.05
C THR A 302 7.03 -14.39 10.76
N PHE A 303 8.28 -13.90 10.72
CA PHE A 303 8.87 -13.36 9.49
C PHE A 303 8.80 -14.36 8.33
N THR A 304 9.17 -15.62 8.56
CA THR A 304 9.16 -16.65 7.51
C THR A 304 7.76 -16.91 6.97
N GLY A 305 6.74 -16.99 7.84
CA GLY A 305 5.34 -17.14 7.40
C GLY A 305 4.86 -15.94 6.58
N ASN A 306 5.27 -14.74 6.98
CA ASN A 306 4.96 -13.51 6.25
C ASN A 306 5.68 -13.44 4.89
N LEU A 307 6.93 -13.90 4.82
CA LEU A 307 7.70 -13.98 3.58
C LEU A 307 7.09 -14.98 2.59
N VAL A 308 6.62 -16.14 3.06
CA VAL A 308 5.86 -17.08 2.22
C VAL A 308 4.58 -16.44 1.70
N SER A 309 3.89 -15.69 2.56
CA SER A 309 2.69 -14.93 2.17
C SER A 309 2.99 -13.90 1.08
N ALA A 310 4.12 -13.19 1.18
CA ALA A 310 4.60 -12.28 0.15
C ALA A 310 4.89 -12.99 -1.19
N ILE A 311 5.57 -14.14 -1.15
CA ILE A 311 5.85 -14.97 -2.33
C ILE A 311 4.55 -15.42 -3.00
N ILE A 312 3.52 -15.78 -2.23
CA ILE A 312 2.20 -16.16 -2.78
C ILE A 312 1.53 -14.96 -3.48
N VAL A 313 1.57 -13.78 -2.87
CA VAL A 313 1.04 -12.55 -3.49
C VAL A 313 1.76 -12.24 -4.79
N ASP A 314 3.09 -12.29 -4.79
CA ASP A 314 3.90 -12.11 -5.99
C ASP A 314 3.61 -13.16 -7.06
N GLY A 315 3.42 -14.42 -6.65
CA GLY A 315 3.00 -15.50 -7.52
C GLY A 315 1.66 -15.23 -8.21
N CYS A 316 0.68 -14.69 -7.50
CA CYS A 316 -0.61 -14.29 -8.08
C CYS A 316 -0.45 -13.15 -9.10
N LYS A 317 0.40 -12.16 -8.80
CA LYS A 317 0.69 -11.08 -9.73
C LYS A 317 1.43 -11.57 -10.97
N LEU A 318 2.39 -12.49 -10.81
CA LEU A 318 3.08 -13.13 -11.93
C LEU A 318 2.12 -14.00 -12.75
N ALA A 319 1.15 -14.67 -12.13
CA ALA A 319 0.13 -15.44 -12.83
C ALA A 319 -0.67 -14.55 -13.79
N PHE A 320 -1.08 -13.37 -13.31
CA PHE A 320 -1.72 -12.36 -14.14
C PHE A 320 -0.82 -11.85 -15.26
N LEU A 321 0.43 -11.48 -14.98
CA LEU A 321 1.38 -11.00 -15.99
C LEU A 321 1.71 -12.08 -17.03
N ALA A 322 1.86 -13.33 -16.62
CA ALA A 322 2.07 -14.47 -17.51
C ALA A 322 0.87 -14.67 -18.43
N ALA A 323 -0.36 -14.60 -17.89
CA ALA A 323 -1.57 -14.71 -18.68
C ALA A 323 -1.66 -13.58 -19.71
N LEU A 324 -1.35 -12.35 -19.30
CA LEU A 324 -1.31 -11.20 -20.21
C LEU A 324 -0.24 -11.34 -21.29
N ALA A 325 0.97 -11.79 -20.92
CA ALA A 325 2.09 -11.98 -21.85
C ALA A 325 1.79 -13.04 -22.91
N VAL A 326 1.24 -14.17 -22.48
CA VAL A 326 0.85 -15.27 -23.38
C VAL A 326 -0.36 -14.87 -24.23
N ALA A 327 -1.40 -14.25 -23.64
CA ALA A 327 -2.56 -13.77 -24.40
C ALA A 327 -2.15 -12.73 -25.44
N ALA A 328 -1.39 -11.69 -25.05
CA ALA A 328 -0.90 -10.67 -25.97
C ALA A 328 0.01 -11.27 -27.05
N GLY A 329 0.93 -12.16 -26.68
CA GLY A 329 1.82 -12.85 -27.62
C GLY A 329 1.08 -13.76 -28.61
N SER A 330 -0.11 -14.26 -28.25
CA SER A 330 -0.95 -15.05 -29.15
C SER A 330 -1.74 -14.20 -30.16
N LEU A 331 -2.04 -12.95 -29.78
CA LEU A 331 -2.90 -12.07 -30.57
C LEU A 331 -2.10 -11.07 -31.41
N LEU A 332 -0.96 -10.62 -30.92
CA LEU A 332 -0.16 -9.51 -31.45
C LEU A 332 1.22 -9.98 -31.91
N SER A 333 1.95 -9.12 -32.62
CA SER A 333 3.36 -9.36 -32.93
C SER A 333 4.22 -9.20 -31.67
N PHE A 334 5.39 -9.86 -31.63
CA PHE A 334 6.28 -9.84 -30.46
C PHE A 334 6.56 -8.43 -29.90
N PRO A 335 6.97 -7.42 -30.71
CA PRO A 335 7.25 -6.09 -30.16
C PRO A 335 6.02 -5.42 -29.55
N ILE A 336 4.84 -5.58 -30.17
CA ILE A 336 3.59 -4.97 -29.68
C ILE A 336 3.14 -5.67 -28.39
N ALA A 337 3.24 -7.01 -28.34
CA ALA A 337 2.89 -7.78 -27.17
C ALA A 337 3.74 -7.40 -25.95
N VAL A 338 5.05 -7.23 -26.13
CA VAL A 338 5.97 -6.79 -25.08
C VAL A 338 5.66 -5.37 -24.63
N LEU A 339 5.45 -4.43 -25.56
CA LEU A 339 5.11 -3.04 -25.20
C LEU A 339 3.79 -2.95 -24.41
N LEU A 340 2.77 -3.70 -24.83
CA LEU A 340 1.48 -3.72 -24.14
C LEU A 340 1.61 -4.27 -22.71
N THR A 341 2.23 -5.43 -22.56
CA THR A 341 2.37 -6.12 -21.27
C THR A 341 3.28 -5.37 -20.30
N PHE A 342 4.40 -4.84 -20.80
CA PHE A 342 5.27 -3.93 -20.05
C PHE A 342 4.54 -2.65 -19.66
N GLY A 343 3.79 -2.03 -20.58
CA GLY A 343 3.00 -0.83 -20.29
C GLY A 343 1.98 -1.04 -19.17
N VAL A 344 1.27 -2.18 -19.17
CA VAL A 344 0.36 -2.55 -18.08
C VAL A 344 1.11 -2.76 -16.76
N PHE A 345 2.26 -3.44 -16.79
CA PHE A 345 3.10 -3.61 -15.59
C PHE A 345 3.59 -2.26 -15.02
N SER A 346 4.06 -1.34 -15.88
CA SER A 346 4.49 0.01 -15.47
C SER A 346 3.33 0.82 -14.89
N MET A 347 2.16 0.82 -15.53
CA MET A 347 0.96 1.50 -15.00
C MET A 347 0.55 0.93 -13.63
N ALA A 348 0.58 -0.40 -13.49
CA ALA A 348 0.23 -1.05 -12.22
C ALA A 348 1.20 -0.69 -11.09
N THR A 349 2.49 -0.55 -11.42
CA THR A 349 3.53 -0.12 -10.47
C THR A 349 3.37 1.35 -10.06
N LEU A 350 2.93 2.22 -10.97
CA LEU A 350 2.69 3.65 -10.72
C LEU A 350 1.33 3.96 -10.09
N THR A 351 0.46 2.96 -9.97
CA THR A 351 -0.90 3.14 -9.45
C THR A 351 -0.96 3.73 -8.03
N PRO A 352 -0.06 3.41 -7.07
CA PRO A 352 -0.06 4.06 -5.76
C PRO A 352 0.16 5.57 -5.85
N PHE A 353 1.07 6.02 -6.72
CA PHE A 353 1.31 7.44 -6.97
C PHE A 353 0.10 8.12 -7.63
N LEU A 354 -0.56 7.41 -8.55
CA LEU A 354 -1.79 7.87 -9.18
C LEU A 354 -2.92 8.03 -8.13
N ALA A 355 -3.08 7.07 -7.23
CA ALA A 355 -4.07 7.13 -6.15
C ALA A 355 -3.85 8.32 -5.21
N THR A 356 -2.59 8.59 -4.82
CA THR A 356 -2.25 9.78 -4.04
C THR A 356 -2.55 11.06 -4.82
N SER A 357 -2.19 11.12 -6.10
CA SER A 357 -2.43 12.30 -6.94
C SER A 357 -3.93 12.60 -7.09
N ILE A 358 -4.77 11.56 -7.25
CA ILE A 358 -6.24 11.70 -7.33
C ILE A 358 -6.82 12.34 -6.06
N LYS A 359 -6.26 12.06 -4.87
CA LYS A 359 -6.74 12.65 -3.60
C LYS A 359 -6.55 14.16 -3.52
N TYR A 360 -5.56 14.70 -4.21
CA TYR A 360 -5.25 16.14 -4.22
C TYR A 360 -5.70 16.85 -5.50
N TYR A 361 -6.24 16.11 -6.45
CA TYR A 361 -6.72 16.65 -7.71
C TYR A 361 -8.22 16.95 -7.66
N ALA A 362 -8.58 18.22 -7.77
CA ALA A 362 -9.95 18.69 -7.96
C ALA A 362 -10.01 19.48 -9.28
N PRO A 363 -10.93 19.15 -10.21
CA PRO A 363 -11.17 19.97 -11.39
C PRO A 363 -11.56 21.39 -10.96
N ASP A 364 -10.96 22.39 -11.61
CA ASP A 364 -11.24 23.79 -11.32
C ASP A 364 -12.52 24.22 -12.04
N GLU A 365 -13.60 24.39 -11.27
CA GLU A 365 -14.91 24.81 -11.78
C GLU A 365 -14.90 26.26 -12.29
N LYS A 366 -13.91 27.07 -11.92
CA LYS A 366 -13.74 28.45 -12.41
C LYS A 366 -12.92 28.51 -13.69
N SER A 367 -12.37 27.39 -14.16
CA SER A 367 -11.71 27.30 -15.45
C SER A 367 -12.75 27.29 -16.58
N GLY A 368 -12.39 27.81 -17.76
CA GLY A 368 -13.31 27.81 -18.91
C GLY A 368 -13.80 26.39 -19.25
N ILE A 369 -15.04 26.26 -19.75
CA ILE A 369 -15.77 24.99 -19.97
C ILE A 369 -14.92 23.88 -20.62
N ILE A 370 -14.11 24.24 -21.62
CA ILE A 370 -13.25 23.28 -22.35
C ILE A 370 -12.18 22.68 -21.43
N ILE A 371 -11.56 23.51 -20.60
CA ILE A 371 -10.51 23.11 -19.66
C ILE A 371 -11.12 22.24 -18.56
N TRP A 372 -12.24 22.67 -17.99
CA TRP A 372 -12.97 21.88 -17.00
C TRP A 372 -13.37 20.50 -17.54
N ALA A 373 -13.95 20.44 -18.74
CA ALA A 373 -14.34 19.18 -19.37
C ALA A 373 -13.13 18.24 -19.58
N PHE A 374 -11.99 18.78 -20.02
CA PHE A 374 -10.75 18.01 -20.14
C PHE A 374 -10.26 17.47 -18.79
N GLN A 375 -10.26 18.29 -17.74
CA GLN A 375 -9.87 17.87 -16.39
C GLN A 375 -10.77 16.76 -15.84
N VAL A 376 -12.08 16.85 -16.07
CA VAL A 376 -13.05 15.81 -15.69
C VAL A 376 -12.77 14.51 -16.43
N VAL A 377 -12.50 14.56 -17.74
CA VAL A 377 -12.15 13.37 -18.53
C VAL A 377 -10.84 12.73 -18.03
N VAL A 378 -9.81 13.54 -17.77
CA VAL A 378 -8.54 13.05 -17.22
C VAL A 378 -8.76 12.38 -15.87
N LEU A 379 -9.54 12.99 -14.98
CA LEU A 379 -9.87 12.42 -13.67
C LEU A 379 -10.66 11.12 -13.80
N ALA A 380 -11.59 11.03 -14.75
CA ALA A 380 -12.36 9.82 -15.01
C ALA A 380 -11.47 8.67 -15.49
N ILE A 381 -10.54 8.94 -16.41
CA ILE A 381 -9.55 7.96 -16.87
C ILE A 381 -8.66 7.54 -15.71
N ALA A 382 -8.11 8.49 -14.95
CA ALA A 382 -7.24 8.23 -13.82
C ALA A 382 -7.92 7.35 -12.75
N ARG A 383 -9.18 7.66 -12.40
CA ARG A 383 -9.98 6.83 -11.47
C ARG A 383 -10.28 5.45 -12.02
N THR A 384 -10.52 5.33 -13.32
CA THR A 384 -10.75 4.03 -13.95
C THR A 384 -9.49 3.17 -13.92
N VAL A 385 -8.34 3.74 -14.27
CA VAL A 385 -7.04 3.05 -14.22
C VAL A 385 -6.69 2.68 -12.79
N GLU A 386 -6.85 3.60 -11.83
CA GLU A 386 -6.64 3.32 -10.41
C GLU A 386 -7.53 2.18 -9.95
N PHE A 387 -8.84 2.23 -10.22
CA PHE A 387 -9.77 1.19 -9.84
C PHE A 387 -9.39 -0.20 -10.42
N LEU A 388 -9.04 -0.25 -11.71
CA LEU A 388 -8.67 -1.49 -12.40
C LEU A 388 -7.36 -2.08 -11.88
N LEU A 389 -6.41 -1.25 -11.44
CA LEU A 389 -5.07 -1.69 -11.03
C LEU A 389 -4.86 -1.66 -9.51
N ARG A 390 -5.82 -1.14 -8.73
CA ARG A 390 -5.75 -1.01 -7.28
C ARG A 390 -5.44 -2.35 -6.61
N GLY A 391 -6.01 -3.45 -7.11
CA GLY A 391 -5.71 -4.79 -6.58
C GLY A 391 -4.22 -5.15 -6.65
N PHE A 392 -3.56 -4.83 -7.78
CA PHE A 392 -2.13 -5.06 -7.97
C PHE A 392 -1.26 -4.14 -7.10
N ALA A 393 -1.72 -2.90 -6.92
CA ALA A 393 -0.98 -1.80 -6.29
C ALA A 393 -1.11 -1.76 -4.76
N ALA A 394 -2.31 -2.02 -4.23
CA ALA A 394 -2.64 -1.89 -2.80
C ALA A 394 -1.94 -2.93 -1.90
N ARG A 395 -1.17 -3.84 -2.50
CA ARG A 395 -0.54 -4.97 -1.84
C ARG A 395 0.91 -5.00 -2.25
N SER A 396 1.73 -4.06 -1.77
CA SER A 396 3.19 -4.09 -1.90
C SER A 396 3.75 -5.02 -0.83
N PRO A 397 4.14 -6.26 -1.16
CA PRO A 397 4.66 -7.18 -0.15
C PRO A 397 6.03 -6.71 0.35
N SER A 398 6.78 -5.98 -0.48
CA SER A 398 8.06 -5.37 -0.11
C SER A 398 7.90 -4.41 1.08
N ASP A 399 6.94 -3.49 0.99
CA ASP A 399 6.66 -2.52 2.05
C ASP A 399 6.13 -3.21 3.32
N SER A 400 5.28 -4.22 3.15
CA SER A 400 4.77 -5.01 4.29
C SER A 400 5.90 -5.74 5.02
N LEU A 401 6.83 -6.36 4.29
CA LEU A 401 7.98 -7.04 4.87
C LEU A 401 8.95 -6.07 5.53
N ALA A 402 9.23 -4.93 4.88
CA ALA A 402 10.16 -3.93 5.39
C ALA A 402 9.65 -3.27 6.68
N GLN A 403 8.35 -2.96 6.75
CA GLN A 403 7.73 -2.38 7.94
C GLN A 403 7.36 -3.42 9.02
N GLY A 404 7.58 -4.72 8.77
CA GLY A 404 7.17 -5.80 9.67
C GLY A 404 5.66 -5.90 9.85
N ARG A 405 4.89 -5.61 8.80
CA ARG A 405 3.43 -5.77 8.76
C ARG A 405 3.04 -7.17 8.31
N ALA A 406 2.08 -7.77 8.99
CA ALA A 406 1.54 -9.07 8.63
C ALA A 406 0.69 -8.97 7.35
N ILE A 407 0.98 -9.84 6.39
CA ILE A 407 0.08 -10.14 5.28
C ILE A 407 -0.95 -11.13 5.81
N THR A 408 -2.10 -10.60 6.22
CA THR A 408 -3.17 -11.39 6.85
C THR A 408 -3.75 -12.42 5.89
N TRP A 409 -4.35 -13.49 6.45
CA TRP A 409 -5.03 -14.53 5.66
C TRP A 409 -6.19 -13.99 4.82
N SER A 410 -6.90 -12.97 5.29
CA SER A 410 -7.94 -12.28 4.51
C SER A 410 -7.33 -11.59 3.29
N THR A 411 -6.22 -10.87 3.49
CA THR A 411 -5.48 -10.24 2.39
C THR A 411 -4.97 -11.29 1.42
N LEU A 412 -4.45 -12.43 1.87
CA LEU A 412 -4.04 -13.51 0.97
C LEU A 412 -5.20 -14.03 0.13
N PHE A 413 -6.32 -14.36 0.78
CA PHE A 413 -7.50 -14.89 0.12
C PHE A 413 -8.03 -13.95 -0.98
N ASP A 414 -8.19 -12.67 -0.65
CA ASP A 414 -8.62 -11.66 -1.61
C ASP A 414 -7.64 -11.53 -2.79
N THR A 415 -6.34 -11.76 -2.58
CA THR A 415 -5.32 -11.66 -3.65
C THR A 415 -5.48 -12.82 -4.61
N VAL A 416 -5.60 -14.02 -4.05
CA VAL A 416 -5.75 -15.26 -4.81
C VAL A 416 -7.03 -15.22 -5.62
N VAL A 417 -8.15 -14.81 -5.01
CA VAL A 417 -9.44 -14.73 -5.71
C VAL A 417 -9.46 -13.58 -6.72
N GLY A 418 -9.07 -12.37 -6.32
CA GLY A 418 -9.14 -11.19 -7.16
C GLY A 418 -8.17 -11.23 -8.34
N ILE A 419 -6.87 -11.29 -8.05
CA ILE A 419 -5.81 -11.26 -9.07
C ILE A 419 -5.57 -12.66 -9.64
N GLY A 420 -5.39 -13.64 -8.76
CA GLY A 420 -4.98 -15.00 -9.14
C GLY A 420 -6.03 -15.74 -9.98
N LEU A 421 -7.32 -15.60 -9.64
CA LEU A 421 -8.41 -16.25 -10.37
C LEU A 421 -9.17 -15.27 -11.27
N GLY A 422 -9.65 -14.16 -10.72
CA GLY A 422 -10.51 -13.21 -11.44
C GLY A 422 -9.81 -12.58 -12.64
N TRP A 423 -8.74 -11.83 -12.40
CA TRP A 423 -8.04 -11.12 -13.48
C TRP A 423 -7.30 -12.07 -14.41
N THR A 424 -6.56 -13.03 -13.85
CA THR A 424 -5.83 -14.03 -14.64
C THR A 424 -6.79 -14.84 -15.53
N GLY A 425 -7.90 -15.32 -14.97
CA GLY A 425 -8.94 -16.04 -15.70
C GLY A 425 -9.59 -15.17 -16.79
N GLY A 426 -9.89 -13.91 -16.49
CA GLY A 426 -10.43 -12.95 -17.46
C GLY A 426 -9.49 -12.72 -18.64
N VAL A 427 -8.19 -12.54 -18.38
CA VAL A 427 -7.18 -12.35 -19.44
C VAL A 427 -7.00 -13.61 -20.28
N LEU A 428 -6.96 -14.79 -19.65
CA LEU A 428 -6.89 -16.06 -20.37
C LEU A 428 -8.15 -16.30 -21.22
N LEU A 429 -9.33 -15.91 -20.73
CA LEU A 429 -10.58 -15.97 -21.50
C LEU A 429 -10.49 -15.09 -22.75
N ILE A 430 -10.00 -13.85 -22.62
CA ILE A 430 -9.80 -12.93 -23.75
C ILE A 430 -8.82 -13.54 -24.75
N GLY A 431 -7.68 -14.06 -24.29
CA GLY A 431 -6.71 -14.76 -25.13
C GLY A 431 -7.34 -15.95 -25.87
N TRP A 432 -8.09 -16.78 -25.15
CA TRP A 432 -8.76 -17.95 -25.72
C TRP A 432 -9.81 -17.57 -26.77
N LEU A 433 -10.64 -16.55 -26.51
CA LEU A 433 -11.63 -16.05 -27.47
C LEU A 433 -10.98 -15.47 -28.72
N GLY A 434 -9.87 -14.74 -28.56
CA GLY A 434 -9.12 -14.19 -29.68
C GLY A 434 -8.46 -15.28 -30.53
N ILE A 435 -7.90 -16.31 -29.90
CA ILE A 435 -7.33 -17.46 -30.60
C ILE A 435 -8.40 -18.27 -31.33
N ARG A 436 -9.57 -18.49 -30.72
CA ARG A 436 -10.66 -19.27 -31.32
C ARG A 436 -11.17 -18.66 -32.64
N ARG A 437 -11.05 -17.34 -32.79
CA ARG A 437 -11.41 -16.62 -34.02
C ARG A 437 -10.29 -16.62 -35.07
N LYS A 438 -9.04 -16.89 -34.66
CA LYS A 438 -7.94 -17.06 -35.59
C LYS A 438 -7.95 -18.48 -36.13
N GLU A 439 -7.98 -18.63 -37.44
CA GLU A 439 -7.71 -19.91 -38.07
C GLU A 439 -6.19 -20.19 -37.97
N ILE A 440 -5.76 -20.77 -36.84
CA ILE A 440 -4.38 -21.24 -36.68
C ILE A 440 -4.10 -22.45 -37.61
N ALA A 441 -5.08 -22.86 -38.41
CA ALA A 441 -5.07 -24.04 -39.27
C ALA A 441 -5.55 -23.74 -40.71
N VAL A 442 -5.00 -22.74 -41.41
CA VAL A 442 -5.14 -22.67 -42.89
C VAL A 442 -3.81 -22.94 -43.56
N TYR A 443 -3.78 -24.08 -44.24
CA TYR A 443 -2.82 -24.48 -45.25
C TYR A 443 -2.90 -23.49 -46.43
N SER A 444 -1.93 -22.58 -46.57
CA SER A 444 -1.71 -21.87 -47.84
C SER A 444 -0.63 -22.61 -48.64
N GLY A 445 -0.91 -23.86 -49.02
CA GLY A 445 -0.18 -24.49 -50.10
C GLY A 445 -0.68 -23.95 -51.43
N GLN A 446 -0.10 -22.83 -51.88
CA GLN A 446 0.09 -22.47 -53.28
C GLN A 446 1.01 -21.25 -53.35
N GLY A 447 2.19 -21.47 -53.91
CA GLY A 447 3.30 -20.52 -54.05
C GLY A 447 4.60 -21.28 -54.18
#